data_AF-K6T6I7-F1
#
_entry.id   AF-K6T6I7-F1
#
_cell.length_a   1.000
_cell.length_b   1.000
_cell.length_c   1.000
_cell.angle_alpha   90.00
_cell.angle_beta   90.00
_cell.angle_gamma   90.00
#
_symmetry.space_group_name_H-M   'P 1'
#
loop_
_entity.id
_entity.type
_entity.pdbx_description
1 polymer ?
#
loop_
_entity_poly.entity_id
_entity_poly.type
_entity_poly.pdbx_seq_one_letter_code
_entity_poly.pdbx_strand_id
1 'polypeptide(L)'
;MDSDVNVDHLEEEQDVEGLIRALKDKDYLTRKEAARALKKVGDERAVPALIESLRYKSWHSDYVVLSSVRENSAEALGKIRDTRAIPALIQSMEDDPDEEVRLKAALALGELGDEEAVDALIAALDDSNWSVRRTAANALGRIGDHRAVPYLIKTLEDKDWHVRKYAAVSLGKMRDKKAIPVLLEAMDDEDADVRWKAMLALGKLGESAVPPLIKTLKNKNWRVRAKSAEVLGKIGGEDALHALINLLLGRTRDKNRHVRGKAAEALGRIGDEQGLEALKTAQKDEYKYVREKADISIQKILKPEKEVRILNYDNGEVSLDYSEYWEMVSTSDAKKVLRGLYANNSITLSLNRNTDVAEISSQEFAEMLKDVFRIQGSEVIDERGFEKYGMEIYEIYGENNEVTPTSILIVSYKKNNLMYYLWFVGDPVTFQEAKKDIEIMLDSFYIYG
;
A
#
# COMPACT_ATOMS: atom_id res chain seq x y z
N MET A 1 29.62 33.60 -1.61
CA MET A 1 29.08 34.97 -1.61
C MET A 1 27.64 34.81 -1.20
N ASP A 2 27.32 35.19 0.03
CA ASP A 2 25.97 35.01 0.56
C ASP A 2 24.96 35.78 -0.31
N SER A 3 23.84 35.13 -0.61
CA SER A 3 22.67 35.78 -1.19
C SER A 3 21.85 36.39 -0.07
N ASP A 4 21.43 37.65 -0.24
CA ASP A 4 20.54 38.33 0.72
C ASP A 4 19.06 37.96 0.50
N VAL A 5 18.76 37.02 -0.40
CA VAL A 5 17.39 36.60 -0.71
C VAL A 5 16.86 35.67 0.38
N ASN A 6 15.87 36.13 1.14
CA ASN A 6 15.14 35.32 2.10
C ASN A 6 13.99 34.55 1.41
N VAL A 7 14.25 33.31 1.00
CA VAL A 7 13.27 32.47 0.31
C VAL A 7 12.08 32.10 1.20
N ASP A 8 12.29 31.88 2.49
CA ASP A 8 11.20 31.52 3.40
C ASP A 8 10.18 32.65 3.52
N HIS A 9 10.64 33.90 3.57
CA HIS A 9 9.76 35.07 3.55
C HIS A 9 8.97 35.16 2.22
N LEU A 10 9.62 34.92 1.08
CA LEU A 10 8.94 34.90 -0.23
C LEU A 10 7.91 33.76 -0.33
N GLU A 11 8.19 32.60 0.28
CA GLU A 11 7.25 31.47 0.38
C GLU A 11 6.03 31.85 1.24
N GLU A 12 6.25 32.45 2.42
CA GLU A 12 5.19 32.90 3.34
C GLU A 12 4.28 33.95 2.71
N GLU A 13 4.85 34.91 1.97
CA GLU A 13 4.10 35.94 1.25
C GLU A 13 3.47 35.45 -0.06
N GLN A 14 3.75 34.20 -0.46
CA GLN A 14 3.39 33.67 -1.78
C GLN A 14 3.85 34.57 -2.95
N ASP A 15 5.02 35.22 -2.82
CA ASP A 15 5.60 36.06 -3.86
C ASP A 15 6.24 35.20 -4.96
N VAL A 16 5.40 34.76 -5.90
CA VAL A 16 5.81 33.93 -7.05
C VAL A 16 6.88 34.63 -7.91
N GLU A 17 6.79 35.95 -8.10
CA GLU A 17 7.77 36.69 -8.91
C GLU A 17 9.11 36.84 -8.19
N GLY A 18 9.08 37.01 -6.87
CA GLY A 18 10.26 36.91 -6.00
C GLY A 18 10.92 35.55 -6.10
N LEU A 19 10.14 34.47 -5.98
CA LEU A 19 10.63 33.11 -6.07
C LEU A 19 11.18 32.76 -7.46
N ILE A 20 10.56 33.24 -8.55
CA ILE A 20 11.07 33.09 -9.92
C ILE A 20 12.42 33.80 -10.07
N ARG A 21 12.59 34.99 -9.47
CA ARG A 21 13.88 35.70 -9.46
C ARG A 21 14.92 34.93 -8.63
N ALA A 22 14.54 34.40 -7.47
CA ALA A 22 15.40 33.60 -6.60
C ALA A 22 15.87 32.29 -7.27
N LEU A 23 15.08 31.71 -8.17
CA LEU A 23 15.46 30.54 -8.97
C LEU A 23 16.66 30.81 -9.90
N LYS A 24 16.96 32.08 -10.17
CA LYS A 24 18.09 32.54 -10.99
C LYS A 24 19.23 33.15 -10.16
N ASP A 25 19.18 33.01 -8.84
CA ASP A 25 20.20 33.56 -7.94
C ASP A 25 21.59 32.96 -8.23
N LYS A 26 22.65 33.70 -7.90
CA LYS A 26 24.04 33.23 -8.00
C LYS A 26 24.34 32.08 -7.04
N ASP A 27 23.69 32.07 -5.88
CA ASP A 27 23.82 31.05 -4.85
C ASP A 27 22.94 29.83 -5.14
N TYR A 28 23.54 28.65 -5.04
CA TYR A 28 22.85 27.41 -5.38
C TYR A 28 21.84 26.98 -4.31
N LEU A 29 22.08 27.33 -3.04
CA LEU A 29 21.12 27.05 -1.97
C LEU A 29 19.86 27.89 -2.15
N THR A 30 20.01 29.19 -2.42
CA THR A 30 18.86 30.05 -2.76
C THR A 30 18.03 29.49 -3.92
N ARG A 31 18.67 29.02 -4.99
CA ARG A 31 17.93 28.41 -6.11
C ARG A 31 17.20 27.13 -5.75
N LYS A 32 17.85 26.26 -4.97
CA LYS A 32 17.24 25.00 -4.49
C LYS A 32 16.02 25.31 -3.62
N GLU A 33 16.19 26.21 -2.65
CA GLU A 33 15.09 26.60 -1.77
C GLU A 33 13.97 27.28 -2.56
N ALA A 34 14.30 28.11 -3.56
CA ALA A 34 13.30 28.71 -4.44
C ALA A 34 12.51 27.66 -5.22
N ALA A 35 13.17 26.65 -5.79
CA ALA A 35 12.49 25.53 -6.46
C ALA A 35 11.57 24.74 -5.50
N ARG A 36 12.03 24.52 -4.25
CA ARG A 36 11.23 23.89 -3.19
C ARG A 36 10.01 24.73 -2.80
N ALA A 37 10.18 26.05 -2.68
CA ALA A 37 9.10 26.97 -2.35
C ALA A 37 8.07 27.05 -3.48
N LEU A 38 8.52 27.17 -4.74
CA LEU A 38 7.65 27.18 -5.92
C LEU A 38 6.81 25.90 -6.03
N LYS A 39 7.37 24.75 -5.65
CA LYS A 39 6.63 23.48 -5.53
C LYS A 39 5.47 23.56 -4.53
N LYS A 40 5.65 24.22 -3.39
CA LYS A 40 4.62 24.36 -2.36
C LYS A 40 3.56 25.39 -2.74
N VAL A 41 3.99 26.48 -3.36
CA VAL A 41 3.09 27.55 -3.82
C VAL A 41 2.22 27.05 -4.98
N GLY A 42 2.78 26.27 -5.91
CA GLY A 42 2.01 25.57 -6.94
C GLY A 42 1.38 26.48 -8.01
N ASP A 43 1.95 27.67 -8.23
CA ASP A 43 1.42 28.67 -9.18
C ASP A 43 1.95 28.46 -10.61
N GLU A 44 1.04 28.47 -11.59
CA GLU A 44 1.33 28.26 -13.02
C GLU A 44 2.28 29.30 -13.63
N ARG A 45 2.39 30.50 -13.03
CA ARG A 45 3.33 31.55 -13.49
C ARG A 45 4.78 31.10 -13.35
N ALA A 46 5.07 30.16 -12.46
CA ALA A 46 6.40 29.61 -12.26
C ALA A 46 6.84 28.61 -13.35
N VAL A 47 5.90 28.07 -14.14
CA VAL A 47 6.15 26.99 -15.10
C VAL A 47 7.28 27.32 -16.10
N PRO A 48 7.32 28.49 -16.76
CA PRO A 48 8.41 28.82 -17.67
C PRO A 48 9.78 28.85 -16.98
N ALA A 49 9.86 29.35 -15.75
CA ALA A 49 11.09 29.44 -14.98
C ALA A 49 11.56 28.05 -14.50
N LEU A 50 10.64 27.18 -14.11
CA LEU A 50 10.91 25.79 -13.73
C LEU A 50 11.32 24.93 -14.95
N ILE A 51 10.73 25.16 -16.12
CA ILE A 51 11.17 24.54 -17.39
C ILE A 51 12.58 25.01 -17.76
N GLU A 52 12.86 26.29 -17.54
CA GLU A 52 14.19 26.84 -17.73
C GLU A 52 15.21 26.14 -16.83
N SER A 53 14.95 26.02 -15.51
CA SER A 53 15.89 25.40 -14.55
C SER A 53 16.18 23.91 -14.82
N LEU A 54 15.28 23.17 -15.47
CA LEU A 54 15.55 21.79 -15.93
C LEU A 54 16.69 21.71 -16.96
N ARG A 55 16.82 22.72 -17.84
CA ARG A 55 17.73 22.68 -18.99
C ARG A 55 19.16 23.14 -18.70
N TYR A 56 19.45 23.60 -17.49
CA TYR A 56 20.75 24.19 -17.14
C TYR A 56 21.83 23.12 -16.91
N LYS A 57 22.27 22.45 -18.00
CA LYS A 57 23.40 21.50 -18.01
C LYS A 57 24.76 22.20 -17.83
N SER A 58 24.87 23.52 -17.98
CA SER A 58 26.14 24.25 -18.12
C SER A 58 26.81 24.68 -16.81
N TRP A 59 26.27 24.36 -15.65
CA TRP A 59 26.87 24.71 -14.35
C TRP A 59 27.71 23.55 -13.79
N HIS A 60 28.67 23.08 -14.57
CA HIS A 60 29.65 22.06 -14.18
C HIS A 60 30.64 22.59 -13.11
N SER A 61 30.15 23.09 -11.97
CA SER A 61 30.93 23.05 -10.74
C SER A 61 30.61 21.75 -10.03
N ASP A 62 31.61 21.12 -9.44
CA ASP A 62 31.67 19.75 -8.91
C ASP A 62 30.72 19.42 -7.74
N TYR A 63 29.51 19.97 -7.70
CA TYR A 63 28.59 19.88 -6.58
C TYR A 63 27.35 19.05 -6.91
N VAL A 64 27.19 17.97 -6.14
CA VAL A 64 25.98 17.15 -5.94
C VAL A 64 24.71 18.00 -5.75
N VAL A 65 24.83 19.25 -5.35
CA VAL A 65 23.69 20.12 -5.01
C VAL A 65 22.96 20.71 -6.23
N LEU A 66 23.49 20.56 -7.45
CA LEU A 66 22.83 21.08 -8.66
C LEU A 66 21.77 20.14 -9.23
N SER A 67 21.83 18.83 -8.96
CA SER A 67 20.71 17.94 -9.27
C SER A 67 19.49 18.28 -8.41
N SER A 68 19.67 18.75 -7.18
CA SER A 68 18.57 19.16 -6.30
C SER A 68 17.71 20.29 -6.88
N VAL A 69 18.26 21.24 -7.65
CA VAL A 69 17.43 22.27 -8.30
C VAL A 69 16.56 21.64 -9.39
N ARG A 70 17.14 20.75 -10.21
CA ARG A 70 16.42 20.08 -11.31
C ARG A 70 15.40 19.07 -10.78
N GLU A 71 15.73 18.30 -9.75
CA GLU A 71 14.82 17.36 -9.09
C GLU A 71 13.58 18.11 -8.55
N ASN A 72 13.78 19.25 -7.86
CA ASN A 72 12.70 20.01 -7.24
C ASN A 72 11.90 20.74 -8.31
N SER A 73 12.53 21.14 -9.41
CA SER A 73 11.85 21.74 -10.56
C SER A 73 10.96 20.71 -11.27
N ALA A 74 11.46 19.49 -11.52
CA ALA A 74 10.67 18.41 -12.10
C ALA A 74 9.47 18.06 -11.21
N GLU A 75 9.70 17.91 -9.90
CA GLU A 75 8.62 17.63 -8.93
C GLU A 75 7.61 18.79 -8.84
N ALA A 76 8.06 20.05 -8.87
CA ALA A 76 7.17 21.22 -8.89
C ALA A 76 6.28 21.22 -10.13
N LEU A 77 6.85 20.96 -11.31
CA LEU A 77 6.09 20.89 -12.56
C LEU A 77 5.06 19.77 -12.54
N GLY A 78 5.39 18.61 -11.96
CA GLY A 78 4.45 17.51 -11.72
C GLY A 78 3.27 17.91 -10.84
N LYS A 79 3.51 18.66 -9.76
CA LYS A 79 2.45 19.13 -8.85
C LYS A 79 1.60 20.25 -9.42
N ILE A 80 2.20 21.17 -10.19
CA ILE A 80 1.47 22.25 -10.87
C ILE A 80 0.56 21.68 -11.97
N ARG A 81 0.97 20.56 -12.60
CA ARG A 81 0.20 19.83 -13.62
C ARG A 81 -0.09 20.66 -14.88
N ASP A 82 0.84 21.53 -15.26
CA ASP A 82 0.77 22.30 -16.49
C ASP A 82 1.43 21.55 -17.66
N THR A 83 0.67 21.31 -18.72
CA THR A 83 1.11 20.53 -19.89
C THR A 83 2.23 21.19 -20.68
N ARG A 84 2.46 22.50 -20.53
CA ARG A 84 3.61 23.20 -21.15
C ARG A 84 4.96 22.60 -20.70
N ALA A 85 4.98 21.90 -19.58
CA ALA A 85 6.16 21.24 -19.03
C ALA A 85 6.53 19.92 -19.72
N ILE A 86 5.61 19.27 -20.44
CA ILE A 86 5.78 17.91 -20.97
C ILE A 86 7.04 17.75 -21.81
N PRO A 87 7.34 18.59 -22.82
CA PRO A 87 8.53 18.40 -23.66
C PRO A 87 9.83 18.52 -22.86
N ALA A 88 9.88 19.41 -21.87
CA ALA A 88 11.05 19.62 -21.03
C ALA A 88 11.25 18.47 -20.02
N LEU A 89 10.14 17.94 -19.49
CA LEU A 89 10.17 16.77 -18.61
C LEU A 89 10.57 15.50 -19.37
N ILE A 90 10.10 15.30 -20.60
CA ILE A 90 10.55 14.21 -21.48
C ILE A 90 12.06 14.30 -21.69
N GLN A 91 12.56 15.47 -22.13
CA GLN A 91 13.99 15.67 -22.34
C GLN A 91 14.81 15.43 -21.07
N SER A 92 14.32 15.89 -19.91
CA SER A 92 14.98 15.69 -18.62
C SER A 92 14.96 14.22 -18.17
N MET A 93 13.93 13.47 -18.51
CA MET A 93 13.85 12.04 -18.24
C MET A 93 14.79 11.23 -19.13
N GLU A 94 15.02 11.65 -20.38
CA GLU A 94 15.85 10.91 -21.34
C GLU A 94 17.35 11.21 -21.18
N ASP A 95 17.70 12.50 -21.00
CA ASP A 95 19.08 12.96 -21.19
C ASP A 95 19.78 13.46 -19.92
N ASP A 96 19.12 13.47 -18.75
CA ASP A 96 19.76 13.96 -17.54
C ASP A 96 20.79 12.96 -17.00
N PRO A 97 22.03 13.38 -16.68
CA PRO A 97 23.04 12.48 -16.15
C PRO A 97 22.68 11.92 -14.76
N ASP A 98 21.85 12.63 -14.00
CA ASP A 98 21.47 12.26 -12.63
C ASP A 98 20.17 11.42 -12.64
N GLU A 99 20.24 10.20 -12.10
CA GLU A 99 19.10 9.29 -12.04
C GLU A 99 17.91 9.81 -11.22
N GLU A 100 18.15 10.64 -10.21
CA GLU A 100 17.08 11.18 -9.36
C GLU A 100 16.31 12.24 -10.14
N VAL A 101 17.00 13.05 -10.96
CA VAL A 101 16.33 13.97 -11.88
C VAL A 101 15.50 13.20 -12.92
N ARG A 102 16.04 12.15 -13.53
CA ARG A 102 15.28 11.31 -14.48
C ARG A 102 14.05 10.68 -13.81
N LEU A 103 14.21 10.20 -12.57
CA LEU A 103 13.11 9.66 -11.76
C LEU A 103 12.02 10.71 -11.50
N LYS A 104 12.40 11.91 -11.04
CA LYS A 104 11.43 12.99 -10.74
C LYS A 104 10.71 13.45 -12.00
N ALA A 105 11.40 13.48 -13.14
CA ALA A 105 10.78 13.76 -14.43
C ALA A 105 9.77 12.68 -14.82
N ALA A 106 10.11 11.39 -14.71
CA ALA A 106 9.17 10.28 -14.95
C ALA A 106 7.95 10.33 -14.02
N LEU A 107 8.16 10.65 -12.73
CA LEU A 107 7.08 10.83 -11.76
C LEU A 107 6.15 11.97 -12.17
N ALA A 108 6.70 13.13 -12.51
CA ALA A 108 5.96 14.31 -12.93
C ALA A 108 5.14 14.06 -14.22
N LEU A 109 5.71 13.35 -15.20
CA LEU A 109 4.98 12.93 -16.40
C LEU A 109 3.79 12.01 -16.05
N GLY A 110 3.96 11.09 -15.11
CA GLY A 110 2.85 10.27 -14.59
C GLY A 110 1.81 11.05 -13.78
N GLU A 111 2.18 12.18 -13.16
CA GLU A 111 1.25 13.10 -12.47
C GLU A 111 0.46 13.95 -13.45
N LEU A 112 1.09 14.43 -14.52
CA LEU A 112 0.44 15.12 -15.63
C LEU A 112 -0.59 14.19 -16.30
N GLY A 113 -0.21 12.93 -16.56
CA GLY A 113 -1.13 11.92 -17.10
C GLY A 113 -1.36 12.06 -18.61
N ASP A 114 -0.51 12.78 -19.32
CA ASP A 114 -0.65 13.04 -20.75
C ASP A 114 -0.06 11.91 -21.61
N GLU A 115 -0.75 11.55 -22.69
CA GLU A 115 -0.36 10.47 -23.61
C GLU A 115 0.88 10.81 -24.45
N GLU A 116 1.25 12.09 -24.58
CA GLU A 116 2.48 12.53 -25.24
C GLU A 116 3.74 11.95 -24.58
N ALA A 117 3.68 11.67 -23.27
CA ALA A 117 4.79 11.12 -22.51
C ALA A 117 4.98 9.60 -22.66
N VAL A 118 4.02 8.88 -23.26
CA VAL A 118 3.96 7.40 -23.23
C VAL A 118 5.18 6.76 -23.89
N ASP A 119 5.59 7.23 -25.07
CA ASP A 119 6.70 6.61 -25.80
C ASP A 119 8.04 6.82 -25.08
N ALA A 120 8.24 8.00 -24.49
CA ALA A 120 9.41 8.30 -23.67
C ALA A 120 9.42 7.48 -22.36
N LEU A 121 8.26 7.33 -21.71
CA LEU A 121 8.13 6.50 -20.51
C LEU A 121 8.34 5.01 -20.81
N ILE A 122 7.93 4.54 -22.00
CA ILE A 122 8.24 3.19 -22.46
C ILE A 122 9.76 3.01 -22.63
N ALA A 123 10.46 3.99 -23.21
CA ALA A 123 11.92 3.93 -23.31
C ALA A 123 12.60 3.92 -21.92
N ALA A 124 12.07 4.69 -20.96
CA ALA A 124 12.56 4.72 -19.58
C ALA A 124 12.38 3.40 -18.80
N LEU A 125 11.58 2.44 -19.31
CA LEU A 125 11.53 1.08 -18.78
C LEU A 125 12.82 0.29 -18.98
N ASP A 126 13.75 0.75 -19.82
CA ASP A 126 15.06 0.13 -20.04
C ASP A 126 16.21 0.98 -19.41
N ASP A 127 15.91 1.96 -18.54
CA ASP A 127 16.93 2.77 -17.85
C ASP A 127 17.89 1.92 -17.00
N SER A 128 19.16 2.31 -16.95
CA SER A 128 20.18 1.66 -16.12
C SER A 128 19.83 1.58 -14.63
N ASN A 129 19.12 2.59 -14.11
CA ASN A 129 18.72 2.70 -12.72
C ASN A 129 17.33 2.10 -12.49
N TRP A 130 17.25 1.14 -11.56
CA TRP A 130 15.99 0.43 -11.26
C TRP A 130 14.89 1.35 -10.72
N SER A 131 15.26 2.44 -10.04
CA SER A 131 14.31 3.40 -9.47
C SER A 131 13.63 4.21 -10.57
N VAL A 132 14.34 4.54 -11.65
CA VAL A 132 13.78 5.16 -12.86
C VAL A 132 12.84 4.18 -13.55
N ARG A 133 13.28 2.94 -13.84
CA ARG A 133 12.44 1.90 -14.47
C ARG A 133 11.14 1.66 -13.70
N ARG A 134 11.23 1.53 -12.37
CA ARG A 134 10.07 1.36 -11.47
C ARG A 134 9.09 2.54 -11.59
N THR A 135 9.63 3.76 -11.61
CA THR A 135 8.83 4.99 -11.66
C THR A 135 8.16 5.15 -13.02
N ALA A 136 8.88 4.84 -14.11
CA ALA A 136 8.32 4.77 -15.46
C ALA A 136 7.17 3.75 -15.54
N ALA A 137 7.35 2.54 -15.00
CA ALA A 137 6.30 1.53 -14.95
C ALA A 137 5.05 2.04 -14.21
N ASN A 138 5.22 2.70 -13.06
CA ASN A 138 4.09 3.29 -12.33
C ASN A 138 3.42 4.43 -13.10
N ALA A 139 4.18 5.32 -13.73
CA ALA A 139 3.68 6.43 -14.52
C ALA A 139 2.84 5.94 -15.72
N LEU A 140 3.31 4.94 -16.46
CA LEU A 140 2.54 4.30 -17.54
C LEU A 140 1.21 3.73 -17.05
N GLY A 141 1.19 3.10 -15.87
CA GLY A 141 -0.05 2.63 -15.26
C GLY A 141 -0.98 3.73 -14.74
N ARG A 142 -0.47 4.93 -14.48
CA ARG A 142 -1.28 6.11 -14.12
C ARG A 142 -1.89 6.75 -15.36
N ILE A 143 -1.14 6.86 -16.45
CA ILE A 143 -1.62 7.37 -17.74
C ILE A 143 -2.67 6.42 -18.32
N GLY A 144 -2.41 5.10 -18.25
CA GLY A 144 -3.38 4.08 -18.67
C GLY A 144 -3.43 3.81 -20.17
N ASP A 145 -2.47 4.33 -20.95
CA ASP A 145 -2.40 4.08 -22.39
C ASP A 145 -1.99 2.63 -22.70
N HIS A 146 -2.88 1.89 -23.37
CA HIS A 146 -2.70 0.48 -23.70
C HIS A 146 -1.50 0.17 -24.62
N ARG A 147 -0.91 1.18 -25.30
CA ARG A 147 0.36 1.04 -26.03
C ARG A 147 1.49 0.54 -25.12
N ALA A 148 1.43 0.84 -23.81
CA ALA A 148 2.43 0.43 -22.82
C ALA A 148 2.31 -1.04 -22.38
N VAL A 149 1.17 -1.72 -22.62
CA VAL A 149 0.91 -3.07 -22.08
C VAL A 149 1.99 -4.09 -22.49
N PRO A 150 2.41 -4.21 -23.77
CA PRO A 150 3.43 -5.18 -24.16
C PRO A 150 4.78 -4.95 -23.46
N TYR A 151 5.11 -3.69 -23.18
CA TYR A 151 6.35 -3.30 -22.53
C TYR A 151 6.29 -3.58 -21.02
N LEU A 152 5.18 -3.25 -20.36
CA LEU A 152 4.94 -3.59 -18.96
C LEU A 152 4.90 -5.11 -18.73
N ILE A 153 4.41 -5.90 -19.71
CA ILE A 153 4.50 -7.36 -19.70
C ILE A 153 5.97 -7.80 -19.65
N LYS A 154 6.83 -7.25 -20.51
CA LYS A 154 8.29 -7.53 -20.48
C LYS A 154 8.92 -7.08 -19.15
N THR A 155 8.47 -5.96 -18.58
CA THR A 155 8.99 -5.43 -17.29
C THR A 155 8.71 -6.36 -16.10
N LEU A 156 7.77 -7.31 -16.20
CA LEU A 156 7.61 -8.37 -15.18
C LEU A 156 8.78 -9.34 -15.12
N GLU A 157 9.71 -9.30 -16.09
CA GLU A 157 10.94 -10.11 -16.10
C GLU A 157 12.17 -9.33 -15.58
N ASP A 158 11.97 -8.11 -15.06
CA ASP A 158 13.07 -7.27 -14.57
C ASP A 158 13.85 -7.95 -13.42
N LYS A 159 15.16 -7.72 -13.38
CA LYS A 159 16.04 -8.21 -12.30
C LYS A 159 15.67 -7.66 -10.93
N ASP A 160 15.09 -6.46 -10.86
CA ASP A 160 14.72 -5.80 -9.61
C ASP A 160 13.24 -6.05 -9.28
N TRP A 161 13.00 -6.58 -8.07
CA TRP A 161 11.65 -6.93 -7.62
C TRP A 161 10.72 -5.71 -7.49
N HIS A 162 11.23 -4.50 -7.22
CA HIS A 162 10.40 -3.31 -7.20
C HIS A 162 9.86 -2.99 -8.59
N VAL A 163 10.70 -3.16 -9.61
CA VAL A 163 10.30 -2.92 -11.01
C VAL A 163 9.22 -3.91 -11.42
N ARG A 164 9.41 -5.20 -11.16
CA ARG A 164 8.40 -6.25 -11.39
C ARG A 164 7.08 -5.95 -10.66
N LYS A 165 7.17 -5.54 -9.37
CA LYS A 165 6.02 -5.19 -8.54
C LYS A 165 5.18 -4.08 -9.17
N TYR A 166 5.81 -2.99 -9.60
CA TYR A 166 5.10 -1.86 -10.18
C TYR A 166 4.59 -2.15 -11.59
N ALA A 167 5.26 -3.01 -12.36
CA ALA A 167 4.70 -3.53 -13.61
C ALA A 167 3.38 -4.29 -13.38
N ALA A 168 3.34 -5.19 -12.38
CA ALA A 168 2.11 -5.89 -12.01
C ALA A 168 0.98 -4.92 -11.58
N VAL A 169 1.32 -3.92 -10.77
CA VAL A 169 0.38 -2.86 -10.34
C VAL A 169 -0.21 -2.14 -11.55
N SER A 170 0.64 -1.72 -12.49
CA SER A 170 0.23 -0.98 -13.68
C SER A 170 -0.64 -1.82 -14.62
N LEU A 171 -0.25 -3.06 -14.89
CA LEU A 171 -1.07 -4.00 -15.68
C LEU A 171 -2.45 -4.23 -15.05
N GLY A 172 -2.52 -4.31 -13.71
CA GLY A 172 -3.78 -4.40 -12.98
C GLY A 172 -4.64 -3.13 -13.06
N LYS A 173 -4.05 -1.94 -13.17
CA LYS A 173 -4.78 -0.68 -13.41
C LYS A 173 -5.36 -0.64 -14.83
N MET A 174 -4.58 -1.09 -15.81
CA MET A 174 -4.96 -1.07 -17.23
C MET A 174 -5.98 -2.16 -17.60
N ARG A 175 -6.05 -3.25 -16.83
CA ARG A 175 -7.03 -4.34 -17.01
C ARG A 175 -7.02 -4.95 -18.42
N ASP A 176 -5.88 -4.90 -19.12
CA ASP A 176 -5.74 -5.55 -20.42
C ASP A 176 -5.52 -7.06 -20.24
N LYS A 177 -6.43 -7.86 -20.79
CA LYS A 177 -6.40 -9.33 -20.70
C LYS A 177 -5.11 -9.96 -21.25
N LYS A 178 -4.35 -9.25 -22.09
CA LYS A 178 -3.03 -9.72 -22.57
C LYS A 178 -2.05 -9.95 -21.42
N ALA A 179 -2.23 -9.29 -20.28
CA ALA A 179 -1.39 -9.44 -19.11
C ALA A 179 -1.66 -10.74 -18.32
N ILE A 180 -2.80 -11.40 -18.52
CA ILE A 180 -3.21 -12.53 -17.67
C ILE A 180 -2.16 -13.66 -17.63
N PRO A 181 -1.59 -14.15 -18.76
CA PRO A 181 -0.63 -15.25 -18.71
C PRO A 181 0.59 -14.95 -17.84
N VAL A 182 1.19 -13.78 -18.02
CA VAL A 182 2.40 -13.38 -17.26
C VAL A 182 2.09 -13.04 -15.81
N LEU A 183 0.90 -12.49 -15.51
CA LEU A 183 0.48 -12.27 -14.13
C LEU A 183 0.24 -13.60 -13.39
N LEU A 184 -0.25 -14.64 -14.07
CA LEU A 184 -0.38 -15.98 -13.47
C LEU A 184 0.98 -16.59 -13.14
N GLU A 185 2.00 -16.35 -13.98
CA GLU A 185 3.38 -16.76 -13.71
C GLU A 185 3.97 -15.98 -12.53
N ALA A 186 3.75 -14.66 -12.48
CA ALA A 186 4.20 -13.79 -11.40
C ALA A 186 3.57 -14.13 -10.02
N MET A 187 2.48 -14.90 -9.97
CA MET A 187 1.97 -15.46 -8.70
C MET A 187 2.96 -16.44 -8.04
N ASP A 188 3.97 -16.94 -8.74
CA ASP A 188 5.05 -17.78 -8.22
C ASP A 188 6.43 -17.10 -8.25
N ASP A 189 6.46 -15.77 -8.37
CA ASP A 189 7.69 -14.96 -8.27
C ASP A 189 8.45 -15.24 -6.96
N GLU A 190 9.77 -15.07 -6.95
CA GLU A 190 10.60 -15.23 -5.76
C GLU A 190 10.23 -14.23 -4.64
N ASP A 191 9.83 -13.02 -5.01
CA ASP A 191 9.52 -11.92 -4.11
C ASP A 191 8.04 -11.93 -3.66
N ALA A 192 7.79 -11.68 -2.38
CA ALA A 192 6.44 -11.73 -1.83
C ALA A 192 5.52 -10.63 -2.32
N ASP A 193 6.04 -9.41 -2.46
CA ASP A 193 5.26 -8.26 -2.91
C ASP A 193 4.84 -8.43 -4.37
N VAL A 194 5.75 -8.94 -5.23
CA VAL A 194 5.45 -9.19 -6.65
C VAL A 194 4.30 -10.19 -6.77
N ARG A 195 4.37 -11.31 -6.05
CA ARG A 195 3.30 -12.32 -6.02
C ARG A 195 1.96 -11.73 -5.59
N TRP A 196 1.96 -10.91 -4.55
CA TRP A 196 0.75 -10.25 -4.05
C TRP A 196 0.17 -9.27 -5.07
N LYS A 197 1.00 -8.41 -5.67
CA LYS A 197 0.54 -7.46 -6.68
C LYS A 197 0.04 -8.15 -7.95
N ALA A 198 0.63 -9.29 -8.34
CA ALA A 198 0.12 -10.11 -9.43
C ALA A 198 -1.29 -10.67 -9.13
N MET A 199 -1.52 -11.17 -7.91
CA MET A 199 -2.84 -11.62 -7.46
C MET A 199 -3.87 -10.49 -7.46
N LEU A 200 -3.51 -9.29 -6.95
CA LEU A 200 -4.38 -8.13 -6.98
C LEU A 200 -4.69 -7.67 -8.40
N ALA A 201 -3.71 -7.69 -9.30
CA ALA A 201 -3.90 -7.35 -10.71
C ALA A 201 -4.90 -8.30 -11.38
N LEU A 202 -4.74 -9.61 -11.19
CA LEU A 202 -5.68 -10.63 -11.68
C LEU A 202 -7.09 -10.44 -11.10
N GLY A 203 -7.21 -10.07 -9.82
CA GLY A 203 -8.50 -9.69 -9.23
C GLY A 203 -9.13 -8.48 -9.92
N LYS A 204 -8.36 -7.45 -10.26
CA LYS A 204 -8.84 -6.26 -11.00
C LYS A 204 -9.25 -6.56 -12.44
N LEU A 205 -8.63 -7.57 -13.07
CA LEU A 205 -9.03 -8.09 -14.39
C LEU A 205 -10.39 -8.81 -14.35
N GLY A 206 -10.85 -9.23 -13.17
CA GLY A 206 -12.19 -9.77 -12.93
C GLY A 206 -12.48 -11.04 -13.73
N GLU A 207 -13.71 -11.15 -14.26
CA GLU A 207 -14.22 -12.32 -14.99
C GLU A 207 -13.28 -12.84 -16.09
N SER A 208 -12.55 -11.95 -16.76
CA SER A 208 -11.61 -12.34 -17.81
C SER A 208 -10.46 -13.25 -17.31
N ALA A 209 -10.12 -13.16 -16.02
CA ALA A 209 -9.09 -13.97 -15.38
C ALA A 209 -9.62 -15.32 -14.86
N VAL A 210 -10.94 -15.50 -14.72
CA VAL A 210 -11.54 -16.70 -14.12
C VAL A 210 -11.20 -17.98 -14.90
N PRO A 211 -11.42 -18.09 -16.23
CA PRO A 211 -11.12 -19.35 -16.92
C PRO A 211 -9.62 -19.73 -16.88
N PRO A 212 -8.66 -18.79 -17.06
CA PRO A 212 -7.24 -19.06 -16.83
C PRO A 212 -6.90 -19.49 -15.39
N LEU A 213 -7.49 -18.86 -14.38
CA LEU A 213 -7.30 -19.23 -12.97
C LEU A 213 -7.85 -20.62 -12.63
N ILE A 214 -8.98 -21.01 -13.23
CA ILE A 214 -9.51 -22.37 -13.09
C ILE A 214 -8.53 -23.39 -13.67
N LYS A 215 -7.83 -23.06 -14.77
CA LYS A 215 -6.79 -23.92 -15.32
C LYS A 215 -5.59 -24.04 -14.38
N THR A 216 -5.20 -22.97 -13.69
CA THR A 216 -4.08 -22.99 -12.73
C THR A 216 -4.40 -23.75 -11.44
N LEU A 217 -5.67 -24.03 -11.13
CA LEU A 217 -6.05 -25.00 -10.08
C LEU A 217 -5.56 -26.43 -10.36
N LYS A 218 -5.02 -26.74 -11.55
CA LYS A 218 -4.40 -28.03 -11.87
C LYS A 218 -2.87 -27.99 -11.85
N ASN A 219 -2.27 -26.87 -11.42
CA ASN A 219 -0.81 -26.71 -11.37
C ASN A 219 -0.17 -27.71 -10.39
N LYS A 220 1.03 -28.21 -10.71
CA LYS A 220 1.79 -29.14 -9.85
C LYS A 220 2.16 -28.49 -8.50
N ASN A 221 2.48 -27.19 -8.51
CA ASN A 221 2.80 -26.42 -7.31
C ASN A 221 1.52 -26.09 -6.54
N TRP A 222 1.40 -26.63 -5.33
CA TRP A 222 0.23 -26.39 -4.47
C TRP A 222 0.09 -24.92 -4.05
N ARG A 223 1.19 -24.16 -3.98
CA ARG A 223 1.15 -22.73 -3.64
C ARG A 223 0.42 -21.94 -4.73
N VAL A 224 0.71 -22.24 -6.00
CA VAL A 224 0.03 -21.62 -7.15
C VAL A 224 -1.45 -21.97 -7.15
N ARG A 225 -1.81 -23.23 -6.87
CA ARG A 225 -3.22 -23.63 -6.74
C ARG A 225 -3.95 -22.89 -5.61
N ALA A 226 -3.33 -22.78 -4.43
CA ALA A 226 -3.90 -22.10 -3.28
C ALA A 226 -4.14 -20.60 -3.55
N LYS A 227 -3.16 -19.92 -4.17
CA LYS A 227 -3.30 -18.52 -4.58
C LYS A 227 -4.36 -18.34 -5.66
N SER A 228 -4.46 -19.29 -6.60
CA SER A 228 -5.48 -19.26 -7.65
C SER A 228 -6.89 -19.39 -7.06
N ALA A 229 -7.08 -20.29 -6.08
CA ALA A 229 -8.33 -20.38 -5.32
C ALA A 229 -8.66 -19.08 -4.57
N GLU A 230 -7.64 -18.42 -3.98
CA GLU A 230 -7.82 -17.14 -3.32
C GLU A 230 -8.29 -16.03 -4.29
N VAL A 231 -7.64 -15.90 -5.45
CA VAL A 231 -8.03 -14.90 -6.46
C VAL A 231 -9.43 -15.19 -7.02
N LEU A 232 -9.76 -16.46 -7.29
CA LEU A 232 -11.11 -16.86 -7.69
C LEU A 232 -12.17 -16.47 -6.66
N GLY A 233 -11.88 -16.63 -5.36
CA GLY A 233 -12.78 -16.19 -4.29
C GLY A 233 -12.96 -14.68 -4.22
N LYS A 234 -11.95 -13.90 -4.60
CA LYS A 234 -12.03 -12.42 -4.67
C LYS A 234 -12.81 -11.93 -5.88
N ILE A 235 -12.68 -12.61 -7.02
CA ILE A 235 -13.44 -12.28 -8.23
C ILE A 235 -14.91 -12.68 -8.06
N GLY A 236 -15.15 -13.89 -7.55
CA GLY A 236 -16.49 -14.47 -7.47
C GLY A 236 -17.01 -14.96 -8.82
N GLY A 237 -18.33 -15.04 -8.94
CA GLY A 237 -19.00 -15.58 -10.12
C GLY A 237 -19.27 -17.10 -10.04
N GLU A 238 -20.22 -17.56 -10.85
CA GLU A 238 -20.70 -18.96 -10.86
C GLU A 238 -19.58 -19.95 -11.22
N ASP A 239 -18.75 -19.63 -12.21
CA ASP A 239 -17.64 -20.49 -12.62
C ASP A 239 -16.56 -20.63 -11.53
N ALA A 240 -16.24 -19.53 -10.84
CA ALA A 240 -15.31 -19.55 -9.72
C ALA A 240 -15.88 -20.37 -8.54
N LEU A 241 -17.15 -20.15 -8.22
CA LEU A 241 -17.87 -20.90 -7.19
C LEU A 241 -17.81 -22.41 -7.45
N HIS A 242 -18.19 -22.86 -8.65
CA HIS A 242 -18.15 -24.27 -9.04
C HIS A 242 -16.72 -24.85 -8.99
N ALA A 243 -15.71 -24.09 -9.45
CA ALA A 243 -14.34 -24.53 -9.39
C ALA A 243 -13.82 -24.71 -7.94
N LEU A 244 -14.20 -23.81 -7.03
CA LEU A 244 -13.84 -23.87 -5.62
C LEU A 244 -14.56 -25.01 -4.88
N ILE A 245 -15.83 -25.26 -5.19
CA ILE A 245 -16.58 -26.42 -4.70
C ILE A 245 -15.86 -27.73 -5.07
N ASN A 246 -15.41 -27.83 -6.33
CA ASN A 246 -14.71 -29.02 -6.83
C ASN A 246 -13.35 -29.27 -6.16
N LEU A 247 -12.69 -28.25 -5.60
CA LEU A 247 -11.46 -28.41 -4.82
C LEU A 247 -11.70 -29.05 -3.45
N LEU A 248 -12.93 -28.96 -2.92
CA LEU A 248 -13.31 -29.52 -1.62
C LEU A 248 -14.01 -30.89 -1.74
N LEU A 249 -14.65 -31.18 -2.88
CA LEU A 249 -15.53 -32.34 -3.05
C LEU A 249 -14.96 -33.45 -3.95
N GLY A 250 -15.45 -34.68 -3.69
CA GLY A 250 -15.41 -35.80 -4.63
C GLY A 250 -14.02 -36.31 -5.00
N ARG A 251 -13.92 -36.89 -6.22
CA ARG A 251 -12.66 -37.45 -6.78
C ARG A 251 -11.65 -36.37 -7.18
N THR A 252 -12.10 -35.12 -7.32
CA THR A 252 -11.29 -33.96 -7.74
C THR A 252 -10.80 -33.11 -6.57
N ARG A 253 -11.15 -33.48 -5.33
CA ARG A 253 -10.68 -32.84 -4.09
C ARG A 253 -9.16 -32.69 -4.08
N ASP A 254 -8.67 -31.50 -3.74
CA ASP A 254 -7.23 -31.26 -3.66
C ASP A 254 -6.60 -32.04 -2.50
N LYS A 255 -5.44 -32.65 -2.74
CA LYS A 255 -4.72 -33.42 -1.72
C LYS A 255 -4.06 -32.52 -0.67
N ASN A 256 -3.75 -31.27 -1.01
CA ASN A 256 -3.04 -30.36 -0.11
C ASN A 256 -4.00 -29.58 0.80
N ARG A 257 -3.77 -29.67 2.12
CA ARG A 257 -4.57 -28.98 3.15
C ARG A 257 -4.67 -27.47 2.98
N HIS A 258 -3.62 -26.80 2.48
CA HIS A 258 -3.62 -25.35 2.31
C HIS A 258 -4.48 -24.92 1.12
N VAL A 259 -4.47 -25.69 0.03
CA VAL A 259 -5.37 -25.45 -1.11
C VAL A 259 -6.83 -25.62 -0.68
N ARG A 260 -7.14 -26.70 0.05
CA ARG A 260 -8.50 -26.90 0.58
C ARG A 260 -8.93 -25.80 1.52
N GLY A 261 -8.10 -25.43 2.50
CA GLY A 261 -8.44 -24.35 3.43
C GLY A 261 -8.64 -23.00 2.73
N LYS A 262 -7.84 -22.69 1.71
CA LYS A 262 -8.02 -21.49 0.87
C LYS A 262 -9.28 -21.56 0.00
N ALA A 263 -9.63 -22.73 -0.53
CA ALA A 263 -10.88 -22.91 -1.25
C ALA A 263 -12.10 -22.71 -0.31
N ALA A 264 -12.04 -23.21 0.92
CA ALA A 264 -13.08 -22.99 1.91
C ALA A 264 -13.24 -21.49 2.25
N GLU A 265 -12.13 -20.81 2.54
CA GLU A 265 -12.13 -19.35 2.78
C GLU A 265 -12.68 -18.56 1.57
N ALA A 266 -12.31 -18.97 0.35
CA ALA A 266 -12.78 -18.36 -0.88
C ALA A 266 -14.30 -18.53 -1.08
N LEU A 267 -14.86 -19.70 -0.78
CA LEU A 267 -16.32 -19.92 -0.82
C LEU A 267 -17.05 -19.04 0.20
N GLY A 268 -16.51 -18.90 1.42
CA GLY A 268 -17.05 -17.98 2.43
C GLY A 268 -17.00 -16.52 1.99
N ARG A 269 -15.98 -16.14 1.20
CA ARG A 269 -15.88 -14.79 0.61
C ARG A 269 -16.94 -14.56 -0.47
N ILE A 270 -17.19 -15.54 -1.34
CA ILE A 270 -18.25 -15.47 -2.35
C ILE A 270 -19.62 -15.34 -1.68
N GLY A 271 -19.84 -16.06 -0.58
CA GLY A 271 -21.06 -15.91 0.21
C GLY A 271 -22.28 -16.67 -0.33
N ASP A 272 -22.11 -17.51 -1.34
CA ASP A 272 -23.22 -18.24 -1.98
C ASP A 272 -23.56 -19.55 -1.23
N GLU A 273 -24.84 -19.79 -0.98
CA GLU A 273 -25.36 -20.96 -0.30
C GLU A 273 -25.04 -22.29 -1.01
N GLN A 274 -24.86 -22.28 -2.33
CA GLN A 274 -24.44 -23.47 -3.08
C GLN A 274 -23.08 -24.03 -2.58
N GLY A 275 -22.22 -23.17 -1.99
CA GLY A 275 -20.96 -23.57 -1.39
C GLY A 275 -21.10 -24.33 -0.05
N LEU A 276 -22.28 -24.31 0.59
CA LEU A 276 -22.45 -24.83 1.96
C LEU A 276 -22.23 -26.34 2.07
N GLU A 277 -22.62 -27.13 1.07
CA GLU A 277 -22.38 -28.58 1.09
C GLU A 277 -20.88 -28.91 1.06
N ALA A 278 -20.13 -28.19 0.22
CA ALA A 278 -18.69 -28.32 0.12
C ALA A 278 -18.00 -27.92 1.44
N LEU A 279 -18.44 -26.82 2.05
CA LEU A 279 -17.94 -26.38 3.35
C LEU A 279 -18.28 -27.36 4.48
N LYS A 280 -19.50 -27.91 4.53
CA LYS A 280 -19.88 -28.95 5.53
C LYS A 280 -19.04 -30.22 5.39
N THR A 281 -18.61 -30.54 4.17
CA THR A 281 -17.64 -31.62 3.93
C THR A 281 -16.26 -31.24 4.47
N ALA A 282 -15.82 -30.00 4.23
CA ALA A 282 -14.55 -29.47 4.76
C ALA A 282 -14.52 -29.33 6.30
N GLN A 283 -15.66 -29.17 6.98
CA GLN A 283 -15.75 -29.24 8.45
C GLN A 283 -15.38 -30.62 9.00
N LYS A 284 -15.41 -31.67 8.18
CA LYS A 284 -15.01 -33.03 8.54
C LYS A 284 -13.61 -33.38 8.02
N ASP A 285 -12.86 -32.40 7.53
CA ASP A 285 -11.50 -32.60 7.02
C ASP A 285 -10.55 -33.08 8.11
N GLU A 286 -9.56 -33.89 7.75
CA GLU A 286 -8.56 -34.42 8.67
C GLU A 286 -7.74 -33.31 9.35
N TYR A 287 -7.51 -32.18 8.67
CA TYR A 287 -6.70 -31.08 9.19
C TYR A 287 -7.55 -29.98 9.84
N LYS A 288 -7.17 -29.61 11.07
CA LYS A 288 -7.80 -28.53 11.85
C LYS A 288 -7.95 -27.23 11.07
N TYR A 289 -6.90 -26.82 10.36
CA TYR A 289 -6.90 -25.62 9.52
C TYR A 289 -8.05 -25.57 8.50
N VAL A 290 -8.35 -26.69 7.85
CA VAL A 290 -9.43 -26.75 6.84
C VAL A 290 -10.79 -26.68 7.52
N ARG A 291 -10.95 -27.38 8.65
CA ARG A 291 -12.19 -27.34 9.44
C ARG A 291 -12.52 -25.93 9.92
N GLU A 292 -11.54 -25.23 10.50
CA GLU A 292 -11.72 -23.85 10.99
C GLU A 292 -12.12 -22.87 9.88
N LYS A 293 -11.46 -22.95 8.72
CA LYS A 293 -11.82 -22.11 7.57
C LYS A 293 -13.22 -22.42 7.05
N ALA A 294 -13.62 -23.68 7.07
CA ALA A 294 -14.98 -24.07 6.71
C ALA A 294 -16.02 -23.57 7.71
N ASP A 295 -15.76 -23.69 9.02
CA ASP A 295 -16.64 -23.20 10.09
C ASP A 295 -16.89 -21.69 9.95
N ILE A 296 -15.82 -20.90 9.84
CA ILE A 296 -15.90 -19.44 9.67
C ILE A 296 -16.71 -19.09 8.42
N SER A 297 -16.45 -19.78 7.31
CA SER A 297 -17.10 -19.52 6.02
C SER A 297 -18.59 -19.88 6.04
N ILE A 298 -18.97 -20.97 6.72
CA ILE A 298 -20.38 -21.33 6.90
C ILE A 298 -21.11 -20.29 7.75
N GLN A 299 -20.51 -19.84 8.85
CA GLN A 299 -21.11 -18.78 9.66
C GLN A 299 -21.31 -17.50 8.84
N LYS A 300 -20.31 -17.12 8.04
CA LYS A 300 -20.38 -15.95 7.17
C LYS A 300 -21.51 -16.03 6.14
N ILE A 301 -21.76 -17.20 5.55
CA ILE A 301 -22.85 -17.42 4.59
C ILE A 301 -24.22 -17.45 5.29
N LEU A 302 -24.35 -18.19 6.40
CA LEU A 302 -25.65 -18.41 7.07
C LEU A 302 -26.13 -17.23 7.92
N LYS A 303 -25.22 -16.37 8.37
CA LYS A 303 -25.52 -15.19 9.19
C LYS A 303 -24.84 -13.95 8.59
N PRO A 304 -25.35 -13.43 7.47
CA PRO A 304 -24.77 -12.26 6.81
C PRO A 304 -24.87 -10.99 7.67
N GLU A 305 -25.78 -10.94 8.66
CA GLU A 305 -25.94 -9.81 9.58
C GLU A 305 -25.59 -10.18 11.04
N LYS A 306 -24.54 -9.52 11.56
CA LYS A 306 -24.12 -9.40 12.97
C LYS A 306 -23.86 -10.69 13.77
N GLU A 307 -22.60 -11.12 13.71
CA GLU A 307 -21.69 -11.21 14.87
C GLU A 307 -20.43 -11.91 14.34
N VAL A 308 -19.47 -11.13 13.84
CA VAL A 308 -18.10 -11.61 13.64
C VAL A 308 -17.52 -11.85 15.03
N ARG A 309 -17.76 -13.03 15.58
CA ARG A 309 -17.05 -13.49 16.78
C ARG A 309 -15.69 -13.99 16.33
N ILE A 310 -14.68 -13.18 16.59
CA ILE A 310 -13.27 -13.53 16.43
C ILE A 310 -12.89 -14.52 17.55
N LEU A 311 -12.15 -15.57 17.20
CA LEU A 311 -11.56 -16.49 18.17
C LEU A 311 -10.13 -16.01 18.50
N ASN A 312 -9.83 -15.73 19.77
CA ASN A 312 -8.44 -15.67 20.23
C ASN A 312 -8.05 -16.97 20.93
N TYR A 313 -6.79 -17.34 20.78
CA TYR A 313 -6.24 -18.53 21.41
C TYR A 313 -5.33 -18.11 22.58
N ASP A 314 -5.40 -18.85 23.69
CA ASP A 314 -4.66 -18.60 24.95
C ASP A 314 -3.12 -18.67 24.81
N ASN A 315 -2.59 -18.98 23.62
CA ASN A 315 -1.16 -19.05 23.32
C ASN A 315 -0.54 -17.71 22.88
N GLY A 316 -1.29 -16.60 22.87
CA GLY A 316 -0.81 -15.31 22.36
C GLY A 316 -1.01 -15.12 20.86
N GLU A 317 -1.65 -16.07 20.17
CA GLU A 317 -2.10 -15.87 18.80
C GLU A 317 -3.38 -15.00 18.77
N VAL A 318 -3.19 -13.69 18.57
CA VAL A 318 -4.28 -12.79 18.18
C VAL A 318 -4.59 -12.93 16.70
N SER A 319 -5.84 -13.20 16.36
CA SER A 319 -6.37 -13.09 14.99
C SER A 319 -7.25 -11.84 14.95
N LEU A 320 -6.90 -10.84 14.16
CA LEU A 320 -7.78 -9.69 13.89
C LEU A 320 -8.53 -9.99 12.60
N ASP A 321 -9.84 -9.71 12.54
CA ASP A 321 -10.54 -9.64 11.27
C ASP A 321 -10.31 -8.24 10.72
N TYR A 322 -9.55 -8.17 9.63
CA TYR A 322 -9.18 -6.94 8.96
C TYR A 322 -9.60 -7.03 7.50
N SER A 323 -9.90 -5.88 6.90
CA SER A 323 -10.17 -5.80 5.46
C SER A 323 -8.98 -6.31 4.64
N GLU A 324 -9.18 -6.60 3.35
CA GLU A 324 -8.10 -7.08 2.45
C GLU A 324 -6.90 -6.13 2.30
N TYR A 325 -6.96 -4.96 2.94
CA TYR A 325 -5.91 -3.95 2.96
C TYR A 325 -4.84 -4.21 4.01
N TRP A 326 -5.04 -5.06 5.03
CA TRP A 326 -4.05 -5.27 6.09
C TRP A 326 -3.25 -6.57 5.91
N GLU A 327 -1.95 -6.52 6.21
CA GLU A 327 -1.04 -7.66 6.12
C GLU A 327 -0.21 -7.81 7.41
N MET A 328 0.02 -9.04 7.86
CA MET A 328 0.92 -9.30 8.99
C MET A 328 2.39 -9.23 8.53
N VAL A 329 3.12 -8.23 9.04
CA VAL A 329 4.53 -7.97 8.68
C VAL A 329 5.50 -8.77 9.55
N SER A 330 5.22 -8.87 10.84
CA SER A 330 6.07 -9.62 11.77
C SER A 330 5.26 -10.13 12.96
N THR A 331 5.65 -11.29 13.48
CA THR A 331 5.06 -11.89 14.67
C THR A 331 6.14 -12.40 15.62
N SER A 332 5.99 -12.07 16.90
CA SER A 332 6.61 -12.73 18.04
C SER A 332 5.53 -13.02 19.08
N ASP A 333 5.85 -13.81 20.12
CA ASP A 333 4.88 -14.19 21.16
C ASP A 333 4.27 -12.98 21.90
N ALA A 334 5.02 -11.87 21.98
CA ALA A 334 4.62 -10.66 22.69
C ALA A 334 4.23 -9.49 21.77
N LYS A 335 4.53 -9.55 20.46
CA LYS A 335 4.31 -8.44 19.53
C LYS A 335 3.90 -8.92 18.15
N LYS A 336 2.85 -8.31 17.60
CA LYS A 336 2.43 -8.47 16.21
C LYS A 336 2.44 -7.12 15.53
N VAL A 337 2.94 -7.07 14.29
CA VAL A 337 2.91 -5.85 13.48
C VAL A 337 2.13 -6.15 12.20
N LEU A 338 1.09 -5.37 11.95
CA LEU A 338 0.31 -5.38 10.74
C LEU A 338 0.54 -4.08 9.97
N ARG A 339 0.38 -4.13 8.65
CA ARG A 339 0.48 -2.98 7.77
C ARG A 339 -0.74 -2.93 6.88
N GLY A 340 -1.54 -1.87 7.02
CA GLY A 340 -2.63 -1.51 6.13
C GLY A 340 -2.07 -0.80 4.89
N LEU A 341 -2.38 -1.31 3.71
CA LEU A 341 -1.90 -0.89 2.40
C LEU A 341 -3.04 -0.20 1.66
N TYR A 342 -3.15 1.11 1.86
CA TYR A 342 -4.13 1.96 1.19
C TYR A 342 -3.50 2.63 -0.04
N ALA A 343 -4.31 3.33 -0.83
CA ALA A 343 -4.02 3.61 -2.25
C ALA A 343 -2.66 4.29 -2.50
N ASN A 344 -2.12 5.04 -1.53
CA ASN A 344 -0.89 5.82 -1.68
C ASN A 344 0.11 5.72 -0.50
N ASN A 345 -0.27 5.17 0.64
CA ASN A 345 0.56 5.09 1.86
C ASN A 345 0.16 3.90 2.72
N SER A 346 0.94 3.63 3.76
CA SER A 346 0.67 2.53 4.69
C SER A 346 0.39 3.01 6.11
N ILE A 347 -0.64 2.48 6.73
CA ILE A 347 -0.85 2.55 8.18
C ILE A 347 -0.22 1.32 8.83
N THR A 348 0.44 1.50 9.97
CA THR A 348 1.04 0.41 10.74
C THR A 348 0.23 0.21 12.01
N LEU A 349 -0.12 -1.03 12.31
CA LEU A 349 -0.69 -1.45 13.58
C LEU A 349 0.33 -2.32 14.31
N SER A 350 0.75 -1.92 15.50
CA SER A 350 1.47 -2.77 16.43
C SER A 350 0.55 -3.21 17.55
N LEU A 351 0.39 -4.52 17.71
CA LEU A 351 -0.29 -5.14 18.84
C LEU A 351 0.76 -5.73 19.77
N ASN A 352 0.69 -5.38 21.05
CA ASN A 352 1.66 -5.79 22.05
C ASN A 352 0.96 -6.39 23.26
N ARG A 353 1.56 -7.43 23.85
CA ARG A 353 1.05 -8.16 25.03
C ARG A 353 2.01 -8.03 26.21
N ASN A 354 1.47 -7.72 27.39
CA ASN A 354 2.17 -7.72 28.66
C ASN A 354 1.44 -8.63 29.68
N THR A 355 2.19 -9.48 30.39
CA THR A 355 1.65 -10.52 31.29
C THR A 355 1.84 -10.25 32.78
N ASP A 356 2.60 -9.22 33.17
CA ASP A 356 2.94 -8.90 34.57
C ASP A 356 2.50 -7.47 34.95
N VAL A 357 1.20 -7.22 34.83
CA VAL A 357 0.59 -5.87 34.97
C VAL A 357 -0.57 -5.84 35.97
N ALA A 358 -0.53 -6.70 36.99
CA ALA A 358 -1.60 -6.80 37.99
C ALA A 358 -1.93 -5.44 38.63
N GLU A 359 -0.89 -4.68 38.98
CA GLU A 359 -1.00 -3.43 39.73
C GLU A 359 -1.21 -2.17 38.86
N ILE A 360 -1.20 -2.29 37.52
CA ILE A 360 -1.28 -1.13 36.61
C ILE A 360 -2.61 -1.15 35.87
N SER A 361 -3.45 -0.14 36.03
CA SER A 361 -4.71 0.02 35.28
C SER A 361 -4.49 0.32 33.80
N SER A 362 -5.52 0.14 32.96
CA SER A 362 -5.42 0.47 31.53
C SER A 362 -5.12 1.97 31.30
N GLN A 363 -5.65 2.83 32.18
CA GLN A 363 -5.41 4.28 32.16
C GLN A 363 -3.98 4.64 32.56
N GLU A 364 -3.45 4.10 33.66
CA GLU A 364 -2.07 4.36 34.08
C GLU A 364 -1.06 3.90 33.03
N PHE A 365 -1.32 2.76 32.39
CA PHE A 365 -0.50 2.29 31.29
C PHE A 365 -0.59 3.22 30.06
N ALA A 366 -1.78 3.73 29.75
CA ALA A 366 -1.97 4.68 28.67
C ALA A 366 -1.23 6.00 28.92
N GLU A 367 -1.22 6.50 30.16
CA GLU A 367 -0.40 7.67 30.58
C GLU A 367 1.09 7.45 30.32
N MET A 368 1.62 6.26 30.62
CA MET A 368 3.01 5.92 30.29
C MET A 368 3.29 5.97 28.79
N LEU A 369 2.32 5.63 27.94
CA LEU A 369 2.45 5.71 26.49
C LEU A 369 2.34 7.15 25.97
N LYS A 370 1.62 8.05 26.65
CA LYS A 370 1.59 9.49 26.31
C LYS A 370 2.96 10.14 26.43
N ASP A 371 3.80 9.70 27.35
CA ASP A 371 5.16 10.23 27.45
C ASP A 371 5.97 9.92 26.18
N VAL A 372 5.67 8.83 25.47
CA VAL A 372 6.27 8.54 24.15
C VAL A 372 5.74 9.50 23.07
N PHE A 373 4.45 9.86 23.08
CA PHE A 373 3.91 10.90 22.19
C PHE A 373 4.65 12.23 22.36
N ARG A 374 4.84 12.64 23.62
CA ARG A 374 5.52 13.90 23.96
C ARG A 374 6.97 13.91 23.50
N ILE A 375 7.71 12.82 23.70
CA ILE A 375 9.10 12.68 23.22
C ILE A 375 9.18 12.79 21.70
N GLN A 376 8.16 12.33 20.98
CA GLN A 376 8.09 12.37 19.52
C GLN A 376 7.58 13.71 18.97
N GLY A 377 7.23 14.70 19.80
CA GLY A 377 6.65 15.96 19.35
C GLY A 377 5.21 15.84 18.86
N SER A 378 4.45 14.84 19.36
CA SER A 378 3.05 14.62 18.99
C SER A 378 2.11 15.22 20.05
N GLU A 379 1.03 15.85 19.61
CA GLU A 379 0.00 16.43 20.47
C GLU A 379 -1.16 15.45 20.67
N VAL A 380 -1.69 15.36 21.90
CA VAL A 380 -2.90 14.58 22.19
C VAL A 380 -4.12 15.42 21.85
N ILE A 381 -4.99 14.89 20.99
CA ILE A 381 -6.17 15.58 20.47
C ILE A 381 -7.45 15.14 21.19
N ASP A 382 -7.59 13.84 21.46
CA ASP A 382 -8.75 13.27 22.15
C ASP A 382 -8.35 12.04 22.96
N GLU A 383 -9.07 11.78 24.05
CA GLU A 383 -8.89 10.59 24.85
C GLU A 383 -10.13 10.20 25.66
N ARG A 384 -10.26 8.90 25.91
CA ARG A 384 -11.37 8.37 26.70
C ARG A 384 -11.07 7.02 27.32
N GLY A 385 -11.60 6.80 28.51
CA GLY A 385 -11.64 5.50 29.17
C GLY A 385 -13.06 4.96 29.26
N PHE A 386 -13.24 3.65 29.04
CA PHE A 386 -14.52 2.97 29.17
C PHE A 386 -14.34 1.47 29.44
N GLU A 387 -15.41 0.81 29.88
CA GLU A 387 -15.43 -0.64 30.09
C GLU A 387 -16.24 -1.34 28.99
N LYS A 388 -15.71 -2.42 28.42
CA LYS A 388 -16.42 -3.26 27.43
C LYS A 388 -16.06 -4.72 27.66
N TYR A 389 -17.08 -5.58 27.73
CA TYR A 389 -16.92 -7.03 27.92
C TYR A 389 -16.04 -7.45 29.13
N GLY A 390 -16.06 -6.65 30.21
CA GLY A 390 -15.24 -6.89 31.41
C GLY A 390 -13.76 -6.54 31.23
N MET A 391 -13.42 -5.74 30.21
CA MET A 391 -12.09 -5.16 30.01
C MET A 391 -12.11 -3.67 30.32
N GLU A 392 -11.08 -3.17 30.98
CA GLU A 392 -10.80 -1.73 31.07
C GLU A 392 -10.11 -1.28 29.78
N ILE A 393 -10.70 -0.34 29.06
CA ILE A 393 -10.21 0.15 27.78
C ILE A 393 -9.88 1.63 27.89
N TYR A 394 -8.74 2.03 27.34
CA TYR A 394 -8.36 3.44 27.27
C TYR A 394 -7.83 3.77 25.87
N GLU A 395 -8.40 4.82 25.25
CA GLU A 395 -8.07 5.28 23.90
C GLU A 395 -7.42 6.65 23.96
N ILE A 396 -6.33 6.83 23.18
CA ILE A 396 -5.64 8.11 23.01
C ILE A 396 -5.44 8.34 21.52
N TYR A 397 -5.99 9.44 21.03
CA TYR A 397 -5.79 9.93 19.67
C TYR A 397 -4.88 11.17 19.70
N GLY A 398 -3.88 11.20 18.81
CA GLY A 398 -3.01 12.35 18.67
C GLY A 398 -2.40 12.50 17.28
N GLU A 399 -1.78 13.65 17.06
CA GLU A 399 -1.23 14.03 15.76
C GLU A 399 0.17 14.65 15.91
N ASN A 400 1.01 14.48 14.90
CA ASN A 400 2.32 15.10 14.79
C ASN A 400 2.41 15.87 13.47
N ASN A 401 2.73 17.17 13.56
CA ASN A 401 2.77 18.06 12.40
C ASN A 401 4.16 18.67 12.14
N GLU A 402 5.20 18.30 12.90
CA GLU A 402 6.49 19.00 12.85
C GLU A 402 7.38 18.60 11.65
N VAL A 403 7.32 17.35 11.18
CA VAL A 403 8.17 16.85 10.09
C VAL A 403 7.38 16.18 8.97
N THR A 404 6.41 15.33 9.31
CA THR A 404 5.48 14.70 8.36
C THR A 404 4.16 14.51 9.10
N PRO A 405 3.04 15.06 8.59
CA PRO A 405 1.74 14.89 9.22
C PRO A 405 1.47 13.41 9.50
N THR A 406 1.29 13.06 10.77
CA THR A 406 1.13 11.69 11.24
C THR A 406 0.01 11.64 12.26
N SER A 407 -0.97 10.76 12.05
CA SER A 407 -2.02 10.44 13.01
C SER A 407 -1.66 9.17 13.77
N ILE A 408 -1.92 9.18 15.08
CA ILE A 408 -1.59 8.10 16.00
C ILE A 408 -2.82 7.77 16.85
N LEU A 409 -3.18 6.49 16.95
CA LEU A 409 -4.19 6.00 17.89
C LEU A 409 -3.59 4.89 18.73
N ILE A 410 -3.63 5.06 20.05
CA ILE A 410 -3.29 4.01 21.00
C ILE A 410 -4.56 3.55 21.70
N VAL A 411 -4.71 2.24 21.83
CA VAL A 411 -5.78 1.64 22.62
C VAL A 411 -5.21 0.59 23.54
N SER A 412 -5.29 0.80 24.85
CA SER A 412 -4.94 -0.19 25.87
C SER A 412 -6.17 -0.96 26.34
N TYR A 413 -5.99 -2.26 26.56
CA TYR A 413 -7.00 -3.20 27.02
C TYR A 413 -6.44 -3.97 28.22
N LYS A 414 -7.09 -3.88 29.38
CA LYS A 414 -6.76 -4.68 30.56
C LYS A 414 -7.89 -5.65 30.89
N LYS A 415 -7.53 -6.90 31.17
CA LYS A 415 -8.43 -7.88 31.80
C LYS A 415 -7.63 -8.81 32.69
N ASN A 416 -7.98 -8.88 33.97
CA ASN A 416 -7.22 -9.64 34.97
C ASN A 416 -5.73 -9.21 34.96
N ASN A 417 -4.81 -10.17 34.88
CA ASN A 417 -3.35 -9.93 34.80
C ASN A 417 -2.82 -9.75 33.36
N LEU A 418 -3.71 -9.62 32.36
CA LEU A 418 -3.31 -9.43 30.97
C LEU A 418 -3.57 -7.99 30.54
N MET A 419 -2.56 -7.38 29.92
CA MET A 419 -2.66 -6.10 29.24
C MET A 419 -2.25 -6.27 27.79
N TYR A 420 -3.05 -5.70 26.90
CA TYR A 420 -2.70 -5.51 25.51
C TYR A 420 -2.74 -4.02 25.18
N TYR A 421 -1.92 -3.59 24.23
CA TYR A 421 -2.14 -2.31 23.58
C TYR A 421 -1.96 -2.42 22.08
N LEU A 422 -2.84 -1.72 21.37
CA LEU A 422 -2.81 -1.54 19.93
C LEU A 422 -2.29 -0.13 19.66
N TRP A 423 -1.37 -0.02 18.71
CA TRP A 423 -0.74 1.23 18.32
C TRP A 423 -0.86 1.38 16.81
N PHE A 424 -1.71 2.29 16.36
CA PHE A 424 -1.92 2.63 14.95
C PHE A 424 -1.14 3.90 14.60
N VAL A 425 -0.39 3.90 13.49
CA VAL A 425 0.37 5.06 12.97
C VAL A 425 0.25 5.12 11.46
N GLY A 426 -0.11 6.27 10.92
CA GLY A 426 -0.09 6.54 9.48
C GLY A 426 -0.25 8.02 9.20
N ASP A 427 -0.14 8.43 7.94
CA ASP A 427 -0.52 9.80 7.58
C ASP A 427 -2.04 10.02 7.76
N PRO A 428 -2.49 11.27 8.00
CA PRO A 428 -3.90 11.58 8.27
C PRO A 428 -4.88 11.12 7.20
N VAL A 429 -4.49 11.15 5.91
CA VAL A 429 -5.38 10.75 4.80
C VAL A 429 -5.62 9.25 4.85
N THR A 430 -4.55 8.46 4.92
CA THR A 430 -4.62 7.00 5.09
C THR A 430 -5.38 6.63 6.36
N PHE A 431 -5.18 7.38 7.45
CA PHE A 431 -5.89 7.13 8.72
C PHE A 431 -7.40 7.28 8.57
N GLN A 432 -7.87 8.29 7.83
CA GLN A 432 -9.29 8.47 7.53
C GLN A 432 -9.82 7.39 6.58
N GLU A 433 -9.06 6.99 5.56
CA GLU A 433 -9.43 5.87 4.68
C GLU A 433 -9.56 4.55 5.45
N ALA A 434 -8.70 4.33 6.43
CA ALA A 434 -8.67 3.14 7.28
C ALA A 434 -9.67 3.16 8.44
N LYS A 435 -10.35 4.30 8.71
CA LYS A 435 -11.14 4.52 9.92
C LYS A 435 -12.13 3.39 10.22
N LYS A 436 -12.89 2.96 9.22
CA LYS A 436 -13.87 1.88 9.37
C LYS A 436 -13.23 0.54 9.74
N ASP A 437 -12.06 0.25 9.17
CA ASP A 437 -11.34 -1.00 9.46
C ASP A 437 -10.73 -0.96 10.86
N ILE A 438 -10.19 0.19 11.27
CA ILE A 438 -9.71 0.42 12.63
C ILE A 438 -10.86 0.22 13.63
N GLU A 439 -12.02 0.84 13.40
CA GLU A 439 -13.20 0.67 14.25
C GLU A 439 -13.60 -0.81 14.38
N ILE A 440 -13.62 -1.56 13.26
CA ILE A 440 -13.90 -3.00 13.29
C ILE A 440 -12.87 -3.77 14.13
N MET A 441 -11.57 -3.47 13.97
CA MET A 441 -10.51 -4.13 14.75
C MET A 441 -10.64 -3.84 16.25
N LEU A 442 -10.91 -2.59 16.62
CA LEU A 442 -11.07 -2.18 18.01
C LEU A 442 -12.32 -2.79 18.64
N ASP A 443 -13.44 -2.80 17.90
CA ASP A 443 -14.71 -3.32 18.38
C ASP A 443 -14.70 -4.83 18.59
N SER A 444 -13.91 -5.54 17.78
CA SER A 444 -13.80 -6.99 17.78
C SER A 444 -12.67 -7.53 18.67
N PHE A 445 -11.78 -6.67 19.16
CA PHE A 445 -10.70 -7.08 20.05
C PHE A 445 -11.24 -7.53 21.42
N TYR A 446 -10.79 -8.69 21.89
CA TYR A 446 -11.24 -9.26 23.16
C TYR A 446 -10.15 -10.10 23.84
N ILE A 447 -9.89 -9.85 25.12
CA ILE A 447 -8.94 -10.66 25.90
C ILE A 447 -9.66 -11.91 26.43
N TYR A 448 -9.29 -13.06 25.89
CA TYR A 448 -9.67 -14.36 26.45
C TYR A 448 -8.75 -14.66 27.64
N GLY A 449 -9.37 -15.05 28.74
CA GLY A 449 -8.77 -15.12 30.06
C GLY A 449 -9.85 -15.28 31.11
#